data_AF-A0A0J5FT79-F1
#
_entry.id   AF-A0A0J5FT79-F1
#
_cell.length_a   1.000
_cell.length_b   1.000
_cell.length_c   1.000
_cell.angle_alpha   90.00
_cell.angle_beta   90.00
_cell.angle_gamma   90.00
#
_symmetry.space_group_name_H-M   'P 1'
#
loop_
_entity.id
_entity.type
_entity.pdbx_description
1 polymer ?
#
loop_
_entity_poly.entity_id
_entity_poly.type
_entity_poly.pdbx_seq_one_letter_code
_entity_poly.pdbx_strand_id
1 'polypeptide(L)'
;MSTKLPLESAIASAIAVSDAINLSRVYNLMNVKGIPVLAYSHSIDENLCVAESGMEFEKSDATGSFAITPDKWRTSKPLLQKVMSSAAIEKIDSWLSMKMLEGKEPLMVHFHRVNTVLDGKSEYIIMPILTDCDGKDIQENRRVLIEEINHVDLNATLRMATHYHAAIEKLTETLKRNFFESGDTSGLSVSKKRCTSHTDNIYGVTCGDFVFKVEVKHDCSKLTQDLNAIAALSRNYTLSEQFNSEKFSSFSSVTKSPETTKIEIAKVSEISIDDGIVSIAVNGRAFEFGSF
;
A
#
# COMPACT_ATOMS: atom_id res chain seq x y z
N MET A 1 -20.52 16.31 -18.42
CA MET A 1 -19.61 16.99 -17.47
C MET A 1 -19.17 15.92 -16.48
N SER A 2 -17.88 15.80 -16.18
CA SER A 2 -17.40 14.91 -15.12
C SER A 2 -17.79 15.53 -13.77
N THR A 3 -18.47 14.78 -12.91
CA THR A 3 -18.79 15.22 -11.55
C THR A 3 -17.57 15.04 -10.66
N LYS A 4 -17.08 16.12 -10.04
CA LYS A 4 -16.02 16.04 -9.02
C LYS A 4 -16.46 15.13 -7.88
N LEU A 5 -15.53 14.31 -7.39
CA LEU A 5 -15.71 13.61 -6.12
C LEU A 5 -15.78 14.64 -4.98
N PRO A 6 -16.67 14.45 -3.99
CA PRO A 6 -16.57 15.16 -2.71
C PRO A 6 -15.19 14.98 -2.09
N LEU A 7 -14.71 15.97 -1.34
CA LEU A 7 -13.35 15.98 -0.77
C LEU A 7 -13.04 14.70 0.02
N GLU A 8 -13.98 14.23 0.84
CA GLU A 8 -13.84 13.01 1.64
C GLU A 8 -13.70 11.76 0.74
N SER A 9 -14.47 11.71 -0.35
CA SER A 9 -14.37 10.63 -1.35
C SER A 9 -13.06 10.71 -2.13
N ALA A 10 -12.55 11.92 -2.40
CA ALA A 10 -11.26 12.13 -3.05
C ALA A 10 -10.09 11.68 -2.15
N ILE A 11 -10.11 12.03 -0.86
CA ILE A 11 -9.10 11.57 0.11
C ILE A 11 -9.13 10.04 0.23
N ALA A 12 -10.32 9.45 0.43
CA ALA A 12 -10.46 8.00 0.51
C ALA A 12 -10.01 7.29 -0.78
N SER A 13 -10.29 7.88 -1.95
CA SER A 13 -9.83 7.35 -3.24
C SER A 13 -8.32 7.44 -3.40
N ALA A 14 -7.69 8.55 -3.01
CA ALA A 14 -6.22 8.71 -3.06
C ALA A 14 -5.50 7.73 -2.12
N ILE A 15 -6.04 7.49 -0.92
CA ILE A 15 -5.53 6.45 -0.01
C ILE A 15 -5.70 5.06 -0.63
N ALA A 16 -6.86 4.77 -1.23
CA ALA A 16 -7.09 3.49 -1.89
C ALA A 16 -6.16 3.27 -3.10
N VAL A 17 -5.81 4.33 -3.83
CA VAL A 17 -4.78 4.33 -4.87
C VAL A 17 -3.42 3.93 -4.28
N SER A 18 -3.00 4.56 -3.18
CA SER A 18 -1.76 4.21 -2.47
C SER A 18 -1.75 2.76 -2.00
N ASP A 19 -2.86 2.27 -1.44
CA ASP A 19 -2.99 0.86 -1.03
C ASP A 19 -2.84 -0.13 -2.21
N ALA A 20 -3.39 0.20 -3.38
CA ALA A 20 -3.20 -0.61 -4.57
C ALA A 20 -1.73 -0.59 -5.01
N ILE A 21 -1.08 0.58 -4.99
CA ILE A 21 0.35 0.66 -5.30
C ILE A 21 1.18 -0.15 -4.28
N ASN A 22 0.89 -0.07 -2.98
CA ASN A 22 1.58 -0.86 -1.94
C ASN A 22 1.45 -2.36 -2.16
N LEU A 23 0.28 -2.85 -2.57
CA LEU A 23 0.08 -4.26 -2.95
C LEU A 23 1.01 -4.65 -4.11
N SER A 24 1.28 -3.75 -5.07
CA SER A 24 2.23 -4.03 -6.15
C SER A 24 3.65 -4.21 -5.66
N ARG A 25 3.98 -3.64 -4.51
CA ARG A 25 5.35 -3.56 -3.98
C ARG A 25 5.81 -4.79 -3.22
N VAL A 26 4.89 -5.70 -2.90
CA VAL A 26 5.19 -6.91 -2.12
C VAL A 26 6.35 -7.69 -2.72
N TYR A 27 6.48 -7.75 -4.05
CA TYR A 27 7.54 -8.51 -4.73
C TYR A 27 8.67 -7.68 -5.37
N ASN A 28 8.70 -6.37 -5.15
CA ASN A 28 9.61 -5.47 -5.87
C ASN A 28 11.07 -5.55 -5.40
N LEU A 29 11.31 -6.19 -4.26
CA LEU A 29 12.64 -6.32 -3.66
C LEU A 29 13.37 -7.60 -4.06
N MET A 30 12.67 -8.51 -4.74
CA MET A 30 13.31 -9.72 -5.22
C MET A 30 14.24 -9.37 -6.39
N ASN A 31 15.44 -9.95 -6.42
CA ASN A 31 16.36 -9.92 -7.57
C ASN A 31 15.79 -10.69 -8.76
N VAL A 32 14.62 -10.30 -9.21
CA VAL A 32 13.98 -10.81 -10.41
C VAL A 32 14.27 -9.78 -11.48
N LYS A 33 14.83 -10.26 -12.58
CA LYS A 33 14.93 -9.46 -13.80
C LYS A 33 13.54 -8.86 -14.08
N GLY A 34 13.46 -7.55 -14.26
CA GLY A 34 12.21 -6.83 -14.50
C GLY A 34 11.59 -6.16 -13.27
N ILE A 35 11.78 -4.84 -13.17
CA ILE A 35 11.00 -3.96 -12.30
C ILE A 35 9.54 -4.02 -12.78
N PRO A 36 8.54 -4.13 -11.89
CA PRO A 36 7.16 -4.12 -12.33
C PRO A 36 6.81 -2.80 -12.99
N VAL A 37 6.34 -2.91 -14.23
CA VAL A 37 5.86 -1.76 -15.00
C VAL A 37 4.45 -1.47 -14.54
N LEU A 38 4.27 -0.39 -13.79
CA LEU A 38 2.97 0.08 -13.34
C LEU A 38 2.37 0.92 -14.47
N ALA A 39 1.26 0.46 -15.03
CA ALA A 39 0.42 1.24 -15.93
C ALA A 39 -0.80 1.74 -15.16
N TYR A 40 -1.05 3.06 -15.21
CA TYR A 40 -2.19 3.69 -14.56
C TYR A 40 -3.16 4.27 -15.58
N SER A 41 -4.43 4.29 -15.22
CA SER A 41 -5.50 4.99 -15.95
C SER A 41 -6.38 5.71 -14.94
N HIS A 42 -6.96 6.85 -15.29
CA HIS A 42 -7.95 7.58 -14.50
C HIS A 42 -8.95 8.28 -15.43
N SER A 43 -10.11 8.68 -14.92
CA SER A 43 -11.05 9.54 -15.66
C SER A 43 -10.57 10.99 -15.73
N ILE A 44 -11.16 11.79 -16.63
CA ILE A 44 -10.66 13.09 -17.12
C ILE A 44 -10.45 14.15 -16.01
N ASP A 45 -9.43 14.99 -16.23
CA ASP A 45 -8.97 16.22 -15.55
C ASP A 45 -8.91 16.24 -14.02
N GLU A 46 -10.05 16.17 -13.33
CA GLU A 46 -10.10 16.42 -11.87
C GLU A 46 -9.81 15.14 -11.07
N ASN A 47 -10.13 13.98 -11.64
CA ASN A 47 -9.78 12.68 -11.08
C ASN A 47 -8.30 12.31 -11.30
N LEU A 48 -7.61 12.99 -12.23
CA LEU A 48 -6.15 12.91 -12.37
C LEU A 48 -5.48 13.39 -11.07
N CYS A 49 -5.93 14.50 -10.50
CA CYS A 49 -5.38 15.04 -9.25
C CYS A 49 -5.50 14.04 -8.08
N VAL A 50 -6.59 13.27 -8.02
CA VAL A 50 -6.76 12.18 -7.03
C VAL A 50 -5.72 11.08 -7.22
N ALA A 51 -5.53 10.64 -8.47
CA ALA A 51 -4.55 9.61 -8.79
C ALA A 51 -3.11 10.08 -8.49
N GLU A 52 -2.75 11.30 -8.92
CA GLU A 52 -1.44 11.91 -8.65
C GLU A 52 -1.19 12.11 -7.17
N SER A 53 -2.19 12.61 -6.43
CA SER A 53 -2.09 12.79 -4.98
C SER A 53 -1.96 11.44 -4.27
N GLY A 54 -2.64 10.38 -4.73
CA GLY A 54 -2.49 9.03 -4.21
C GLY A 54 -1.09 8.44 -4.47
N MET A 55 -0.55 8.64 -5.67
CA MET A 55 0.81 8.26 -6.03
C MET A 55 1.86 9.02 -5.21
N GLU A 56 1.66 10.30 -4.95
CA GLU A 56 2.56 11.11 -4.13
C GLU A 56 2.44 10.79 -2.63
N PHE A 57 1.23 10.49 -2.16
CA PHE A 57 0.98 10.02 -0.80
C PHE A 57 1.69 8.69 -0.55
N GLU A 58 1.62 7.75 -1.48
CA GLU A 58 2.34 6.48 -1.40
C GLU A 58 3.85 6.66 -1.23
N LYS A 59 4.46 7.59 -1.97
CA LYS A 59 5.89 7.92 -1.81
C LYS A 59 6.21 8.58 -0.48
N SER A 60 5.28 9.40 0.04
CA SER A 60 5.47 10.17 1.27
C SER A 60 5.20 9.33 2.53
N ASP A 61 4.31 8.35 2.45
CA ASP A 61 3.90 7.51 3.57
C ASP A 61 4.77 6.25 3.71
N ALA A 62 5.88 6.40 4.43
CA ALA A 62 6.77 5.28 4.77
C ALA A 62 6.05 4.15 5.55
N THR A 63 4.88 4.40 6.16
CA THR A 63 4.13 3.39 6.92
C THR A 63 3.28 2.47 6.05
N GLY A 64 3.08 2.84 4.77
CA GLY A 64 2.39 2.00 3.80
C GLY A 64 3.18 0.77 3.38
N SER A 65 4.52 0.85 3.38
CA SER A 65 5.40 -0.25 3.02
C SER A 65 6.77 -0.11 3.69
N PHE A 66 7.07 -0.95 4.68
CA PHE A 66 8.32 -0.90 5.43
C PHE A 66 8.87 -2.30 5.75
N ALA A 67 10.12 -2.36 6.21
CA ALA A 67 10.76 -3.60 6.63
C ALA A 67 11.49 -3.41 7.95
N ILE A 68 11.56 -4.49 8.73
CA ILE A 68 12.38 -4.56 9.94
C ILE A 68 13.28 -5.79 9.89
N THR A 69 14.48 -5.65 10.46
CA THR A 69 15.43 -6.74 10.61
C THR A 69 14.97 -7.75 11.67
N PRO A 70 15.50 -8.98 11.69
CA PRO A 70 15.17 -9.95 12.72
C PRO A 70 15.52 -9.49 14.15
N ASP A 71 16.60 -8.71 14.31
CA ASP A 71 16.96 -8.11 15.60
C ASP A 71 15.91 -7.10 16.06
N LYS A 72 15.44 -6.26 15.11
CA LYS A 72 14.37 -5.31 15.41
C LYS A 72 13.05 -6.02 15.70
N TRP A 73 12.73 -7.07 14.95
CA TRP A 73 11.59 -7.94 15.25
C TRP A 73 11.65 -8.49 16.67
N ARG A 74 12.78 -9.07 17.08
CA ARG A 74 12.97 -9.65 18.41
C ARG A 74 12.84 -8.62 19.53
N THR A 75 13.42 -7.43 19.35
CA THR A 75 13.37 -6.36 20.36
C THR A 75 12.00 -5.69 20.45
N SER A 76 11.31 -5.52 19.32
CA SER A 76 9.96 -4.94 19.27
C SER A 76 8.84 -5.96 19.54
N LYS A 77 9.13 -7.27 19.54
CA LYS A 77 8.13 -8.35 19.71
C LYS A 77 7.16 -8.15 20.87
N PRO A 78 7.57 -7.76 22.10
CA PRO A 78 6.62 -7.57 23.20
C PRO A 78 5.58 -6.47 22.94
N LEU A 79 5.93 -5.45 22.14
CA LEU A 79 5.00 -4.41 21.73
C LEU A 79 4.17 -4.85 20.53
N LEU A 80 4.77 -5.54 19.55
CA LEU A 80 4.07 -6.10 18.39
C LEU A 80 2.99 -7.10 18.80
N GLN A 81 3.22 -7.87 19.87
CA GLN A 81 2.23 -8.79 20.46
C GLN A 81 0.96 -8.08 20.98
N LYS A 82 0.99 -6.76 21.18
CA LYS A 82 -0.20 -5.99 21.59
C LYS A 82 -1.09 -5.60 20.40
N VAL A 83 -0.54 -5.59 19.19
CA VAL A 83 -1.21 -5.10 17.98
C VAL A 83 -1.42 -6.18 16.93
N MET A 84 -0.67 -7.28 16.97
CA MET A 84 -0.75 -8.42 16.05
C MET A 84 -1.31 -9.68 16.73
N SER A 85 -1.89 -10.59 15.94
CA SER A 85 -2.33 -11.88 16.46
C SER A 85 -1.15 -12.75 16.95
N SER A 86 -1.36 -13.53 18.01
CA SER A 86 -0.35 -14.48 18.50
C SER A 86 0.04 -15.50 17.42
N ALA A 87 -0.91 -15.91 16.59
CA ALA A 87 -0.68 -16.83 15.48
C ALA A 87 0.26 -16.24 14.41
N ALA A 88 0.14 -14.94 14.10
CA ALA A 88 1.07 -14.27 13.19
C ALA A 88 2.48 -14.17 13.79
N ILE A 89 2.57 -13.76 15.06
CA ILE A 89 3.85 -13.69 15.78
C ILE A 89 4.57 -15.04 15.75
N GLU A 90 3.87 -16.12 16.10
CA GLU A 90 4.45 -17.47 16.11
C GLU A 90 4.90 -17.94 14.73
N LYS A 91 4.11 -17.66 13.67
CA LYS A 91 4.48 -18.03 12.30
C LYS A 91 5.74 -17.29 11.83
N ILE A 92 5.87 -16.01 12.16
CA ILE A 92 7.05 -15.21 11.80
C ILE A 92 8.26 -15.69 12.59
N ASP A 93 8.12 -15.87 13.91
CA ASP A 93 9.18 -16.38 14.77
C ASP A 93 9.69 -17.75 14.32
N SER A 94 8.78 -18.67 14.02
CA SER A 94 9.11 -20.01 13.55
C SER A 94 9.88 -19.95 12.24
N TRP A 95 9.42 -19.15 11.28
CA TRP A 95 10.07 -19.03 9.98
C TRP A 95 11.45 -18.39 10.10
N LEU A 96 11.58 -17.27 10.82
CA LEU A 96 12.87 -16.61 11.05
C LEU A 96 13.86 -17.55 11.75
N SER A 97 13.41 -18.26 12.79
CA SER A 97 14.25 -19.20 13.54
C SER A 97 14.74 -20.34 12.64
N MET A 98 13.87 -20.91 11.79
CA MET A 98 14.29 -21.96 10.85
C MET A 98 15.34 -21.44 9.86
N LYS A 99 15.12 -20.26 9.25
CA LYS A 99 16.09 -19.72 8.28
C LYS A 99 17.41 -19.30 8.89
N MET A 100 17.40 -18.82 10.13
CA MET A 100 18.64 -18.59 10.89
C MET A 100 19.39 -19.88 11.19
N LEU A 101 18.70 -20.96 11.57
CA LEU A 101 19.32 -22.28 11.79
C LEU A 101 19.92 -22.86 10.51
N GLU A 102 19.31 -22.58 9.36
CA GLU A 102 19.84 -22.93 8.03
C GLU A 102 21.02 -22.06 7.58
N GLY A 103 21.38 -21.01 8.34
CA GLY A 103 22.43 -20.06 7.99
C GLY A 103 22.09 -19.17 6.78
N LYS A 104 20.80 -18.88 6.56
CA LYS A 104 20.32 -18.08 5.42
C LYS A 104 20.19 -16.60 5.79
N GLU A 105 20.86 -15.74 5.04
CA GLU A 105 20.84 -14.28 5.18
C GLU A 105 20.95 -13.61 3.78
N PRO A 106 20.52 -12.35 3.60
CA PRO A 106 19.87 -11.47 4.58
C PRO A 106 18.37 -11.73 4.73
N LEU A 107 17.89 -11.70 5.97
CA LEU A 107 16.50 -11.89 6.37
C LEU A 107 15.84 -10.55 6.70
N MET A 108 14.58 -10.36 6.30
CA MET A 108 13.78 -9.20 6.70
C MET A 108 12.32 -9.60 6.94
N VAL A 109 11.60 -8.81 7.73
CA VAL A 109 10.14 -8.90 7.88
C VAL A 109 9.52 -7.66 7.26
N HIS A 110 8.81 -7.85 6.15
CA HIS A 110 8.16 -6.78 5.41
C HIS A 110 6.72 -6.61 5.86
N PHE A 111 6.26 -5.37 5.86
CA PHE A 111 4.89 -4.96 6.13
C PHE A 111 4.42 -4.11 4.96
N HIS A 112 3.30 -4.50 4.36
CA HIS A 112 2.65 -3.74 3.30
C HIS A 112 1.19 -3.52 3.68
N ARG A 113 0.78 -2.27 3.86
CA ARG A 113 -0.62 -1.91 4.08
C ARG A 113 -1.34 -1.97 2.74
N VAL A 114 -2.32 -2.87 2.63
CA VAL A 114 -3.09 -3.10 1.39
C VAL A 114 -4.55 -2.69 1.52
N ASN A 115 -5.00 -2.42 2.75
CA ASN A 115 -6.22 -1.69 2.99
C ASN A 115 -6.12 -0.77 4.20
N THR A 116 -6.23 0.53 3.97
CA THR A 116 -6.25 1.55 5.01
C THR A 116 -7.67 1.80 5.51
N VAL A 117 -7.86 1.69 6.82
CA VAL A 117 -9.07 2.17 7.51
C VAL A 117 -8.62 3.24 8.51
N LEU A 118 -8.99 4.50 8.27
CA LEU A 118 -8.51 5.65 9.06
C LEU A 118 -8.83 5.50 10.55
N ASP A 119 -10.05 5.05 10.87
CA ASP A 119 -10.55 4.92 12.25
C ASP A 119 -10.68 3.46 12.70
N GLY A 120 -9.80 2.58 12.20
CA GLY A 120 -9.95 1.15 12.47
C GLY A 120 -8.75 0.28 12.12
N LYS A 121 -9.05 -1.01 11.97
CA LYS A 121 -8.05 -2.00 11.59
C LYS A 121 -7.84 -1.98 10.08
N SER A 122 -6.61 -1.71 9.70
CA SER A 122 -6.11 -1.80 8.34
C SER A 122 -5.65 -3.22 8.06
N GLU A 123 -5.76 -3.68 6.81
CA GLU A 123 -5.19 -4.97 6.41
C GLU A 123 -3.73 -4.79 5.97
N TYR A 124 -2.88 -5.63 6.56
CA TYR A 124 -1.46 -5.71 6.26
C TYR A 124 -1.12 -7.08 5.68
N ILE A 125 -0.29 -7.08 4.65
CA ILE A 125 0.51 -8.22 4.27
C ILE A 125 1.80 -8.15 5.09
N ILE A 126 2.10 -9.23 5.80
CA ILE A 126 3.32 -9.38 6.58
C ILE A 126 4.10 -10.54 6.00
N MET A 127 5.34 -10.26 5.61
CA MET A 127 6.14 -11.20 4.84
C MET A 127 7.57 -11.28 5.37
N PRO A 128 7.89 -12.24 6.25
CA PRO A 128 9.27 -12.63 6.45
C PRO A 128 9.83 -13.23 5.16
N ILE A 129 11.02 -12.79 4.75
CA ILE A 129 11.62 -13.07 3.44
C ILE A 129 13.15 -13.06 3.49
N LEU A 130 13.74 -13.82 2.56
CA LEU A 130 15.16 -13.72 2.17
C LEU A 130 15.30 -12.80 0.96
N THR A 131 16.09 -11.73 1.07
CA THR A 131 16.13 -10.69 0.03
C THR A 131 17.08 -10.99 -1.13
N ASP A 132 18.07 -11.85 -0.91
CA ASP A 132 19.10 -12.13 -1.93
C ASP A 132 18.83 -13.41 -2.74
N CYS A 133 17.66 -14.03 -2.59
CA CYS A 133 17.32 -15.25 -3.31
C CYS A 133 16.78 -15.00 -4.72
N ASP A 134 17.17 -15.84 -5.67
CA ASP A 134 16.92 -15.76 -7.11
C ASP A 134 15.48 -16.10 -7.54
N GLY A 135 14.49 -15.87 -6.67
CA GLY A 135 13.05 -15.89 -6.99
C GLY A 135 12.46 -17.25 -7.40
N LYS A 136 13.29 -18.30 -7.55
CA LYS A 136 12.89 -19.62 -8.03
C LYS A 136 12.20 -20.47 -6.96
N ASP A 137 12.62 -20.33 -5.69
CA ASP A 137 12.01 -21.03 -4.57
C ASP A 137 11.15 -20.09 -3.72
N ILE A 138 9.97 -19.79 -4.24
CA ILE A 138 9.05 -18.79 -3.68
C ILE A 138 8.57 -19.21 -2.29
N GLN A 139 8.21 -20.47 -2.11
CA GLN A 139 7.54 -20.95 -0.89
C GLN A 139 8.51 -21.16 0.27
N GLU A 140 9.76 -21.53 -0.02
CA GLU A 140 10.77 -21.66 1.03
C GLU A 140 11.34 -20.31 1.45
N ASN A 141 11.53 -19.37 0.51
CA ASN A 141 12.21 -18.11 0.78
C ASN A 141 11.31 -17.01 1.35
N ARG A 142 10.00 -17.26 1.47
CA ARG A 142 9.07 -16.28 2.05
C ARG A 142 7.86 -16.95 2.68
N ARG A 143 7.20 -16.23 3.59
CA ARG A 143 5.88 -16.61 4.09
C ARG A 143 4.94 -15.41 4.00
N VAL A 144 3.82 -15.54 3.30
CA VAL A 144 2.81 -14.47 3.24
C VAL A 144 1.79 -14.67 4.37
N LEU A 145 1.53 -13.61 5.13
CA LEU A 145 0.54 -13.55 6.19
C LEU A 145 -0.34 -12.32 5.98
N ILE A 146 -1.63 -12.43 6.28
CA ILE A 146 -2.56 -11.30 6.24
C ILE A 146 -3.09 -11.10 7.65
N GLU A 147 -3.00 -9.86 8.13
CA GLU A 147 -3.43 -9.48 9.47
C GLU A 147 -4.21 -8.15 9.44
N GLU A 148 -5.23 -8.04 10.28
CA GLU A 148 -5.97 -6.81 10.52
C GLU A 148 -5.37 -6.12 11.75
N ILE A 149 -4.66 -5.02 11.54
CA ILE A 149 -3.91 -4.29 12.57
C ILE A 149 -4.39 -2.85 12.63
N ASN A 150 -4.54 -2.30 13.84
CA ASN A 150 -4.70 -0.86 13.98
C ASN A 150 -3.39 -0.18 13.54
N HIS A 151 -3.41 0.44 12.36
CA HIS A 151 -2.20 1.02 11.76
C HIS A 151 -1.61 2.15 12.62
N VAL A 152 -2.44 2.88 13.37
CA VAL A 152 -1.97 3.93 14.29
C VAL A 152 -1.18 3.33 15.44
N ASP A 153 -1.67 2.25 16.04
CA ASP A 153 -0.99 1.56 17.14
C ASP A 153 0.31 0.88 16.66
N LEU A 154 0.30 0.31 15.44
CA LEU A 154 1.50 -0.24 14.82
C LEU A 154 2.54 0.85 14.56
N ASN A 155 2.12 1.98 14.00
CA ASN A 155 2.99 3.12 13.74
C ASN A 155 3.55 3.69 15.05
N ALA A 156 2.76 3.77 16.13
CA ALA A 156 3.26 4.17 17.44
C ALA A 156 4.28 3.16 17.99
N THR A 157 3.98 1.86 17.89
CA THR A 157 4.86 0.76 18.33
C THR A 157 6.22 0.79 17.64
N LEU A 158 6.22 1.13 16.34
CA LEU A 158 7.42 1.21 15.51
C LEU A 158 7.96 2.64 15.37
N ARG A 159 7.45 3.60 16.14
CA ARG A 159 7.83 5.02 16.13
C ARG A 159 7.77 5.69 14.74
N MET A 160 6.82 5.26 13.92
CA MET A 160 6.57 5.81 12.58
C MET A 160 5.37 6.77 12.52
N ALA A 161 4.73 7.06 13.65
CA ALA A 161 3.50 7.86 13.68
C ALA A 161 3.66 9.23 13.00
N THR A 162 4.79 9.90 13.17
CA THR A 162 5.07 11.20 12.55
C THR A 162 5.08 11.15 11.02
N HIS A 163 5.61 10.07 10.43
CA HIS A 163 5.63 9.89 8.97
C HIS A 163 4.21 9.82 8.39
N TYR A 164 3.34 9.02 9.01
CA TYR A 164 1.97 8.89 8.55
C TYR A 164 1.17 10.20 8.68
N HIS A 165 1.28 10.88 9.81
CA HIS A 165 0.56 12.14 10.05
C HIS A 165 1.01 13.25 9.09
N ALA A 166 2.31 13.37 8.83
CA ALA A 166 2.82 14.33 7.86
C ALA A 166 2.34 14.02 6.42
N ALA A 167 2.32 12.73 6.04
CA ALA A 167 1.85 12.31 4.72
C ALA A 167 0.34 12.58 4.52
N ILE A 168 -0.50 12.27 5.52
CA ILE A 168 -1.95 12.47 5.42
C ILE A 168 -2.33 13.95 5.44
N GLU A 169 -1.61 14.78 6.19
CA GLU A 169 -1.77 16.23 6.21
C GLU A 169 -1.45 16.83 4.83
N LYS A 170 -0.28 16.48 4.27
CA LYS A 170 0.13 16.90 2.91
C LYS A 170 -0.89 16.47 1.86
N LEU A 171 -1.41 15.24 1.92
CA LEU A 171 -2.45 14.75 1.02
C LEU A 171 -3.72 15.62 1.13
N THR A 172 -4.18 15.83 2.37
CA THR A 172 -5.42 16.57 2.66
C THR A 172 -5.32 18.01 2.17
N GLU A 173 -4.21 18.70 2.43
CA GLU A 173 -3.99 20.06 1.94
C GLU A 173 -3.93 20.14 0.40
N THR A 174 -3.27 19.17 -0.23
CA THR A 174 -3.13 19.13 -1.68
C THR A 174 -4.50 18.97 -2.35
N LEU A 175 -5.32 18.06 -1.84
CA LEU A 175 -6.68 17.86 -2.36
C LEU A 175 -7.59 19.06 -2.03
N LYS A 176 -7.53 19.62 -0.82
CA LYS A 176 -8.29 20.84 -0.47
C LYS A 176 -8.01 22.02 -1.39
N ARG A 177 -6.76 22.19 -1.83
CA ARG A 177 -6.36 23.28 -2.75
C ARG A 177 -6.90 23.09 -4.17
N ASN A 178 -7.08 21.85 -4.62
CA ASN A 178 -7.49 21.51 -5.98
C ASN A 178 -8.99 21.25 -6.14
N PHE A 179 -9.70 20.99 -5.05
CA PHE A 179 -11.14 20.72 -5.04
C PHE A 179 -11.90 21.90 -4.43
N PHE A 180 -12.81 22.49 -5.19
CA PHE A 180 -13.66 23.59 -4.75
C PHE A 180 -15.00 23.04 -4.24
N GLU A 181 -15.30 23.41 -3.00
CA GLU A 181 -16.52 23.13 -2.22
C GLU A 181 -16.59 21.75 -1.54
N SER A 182 -16.68 21.79 -0.20
CA SER A 182 -17.22 20.70 0.62
C SER A 182 -18.69 20.51 0.26
N GLY A 183 -18.93 19.79 -0.83
CA GLY A 183 -20.26 19.49 -1.33
C GLY A 183 -21.05 18.61 -0.37
N ASP A 184 -22.36 18.82 -0.36
CA ASP A 184 -23.36 18.09 0.40
C ASP A 184 -23.06 16.58 0.44
N THR A 185 -22.94 16.00 1.64
CA THR A 185 -22.52 14.60 1.87
C THR A 185 -23.56 13.56 1.44
N SER A 186 -24.66 14.01 0.83
CA SER A 186 -25.81 13.21 0.38
C SER A 186 -25.51 12.27 -0.79
N GLY A 187 -24.27 12.24 -1.30
CA GLY A 187 -23.83 11.38 -2.41
C GLY A 187 -22.40 10.80 -2.28
N LEU A 188 -21.95 10.47 -1.07
CA LEU A 188 -20.62 9.84 -0.86
C LEU A 188 -20.46 8.59 -1.74
N SER A 189 -19.52 8.65 -2.67
CA SER A 189 -19.13 7.49 -3.49
C SER A 189 -18.10 6.69 -2.72
N VAL A 190 -18.40 5.42 -2.49
CA VAL A 190 -17.50 4.51 -1.77
C VAL A 190 -16.49 3.94 -2.74
N SER A 191 -15.20 4.13 -2.45
CA SER A 191 -14.10 3.49 -3.16
C SER A 191 -14.18 1.98 -3.00
N LYS A 192 -14.23 1.25 -4.13
CA LYS A 192 -14.26 -0.21 -4.17
C LYS A 192 -12.97 -0.70 -4.77
N LYS A 193 -12.24 -1.55 -4.04
CA LYS A 193 -11.05 -2.22 -4.56
C LYS A 193 -11.45 -3.44 -5.38
N ARG A 194 -10.84 -3.60 -6.54
CA ARG A 194 -11.19 -4.61 -7.53
C ARG A 194 -9.96 -5.39 -7.96
N CYS A 195 -10.14 -6.66 -8.25
CA CYS A 195 -9.16 -7.49 -8.96
C CYS A 195 -9.88 -8.30 -10.05
N THR A 196 -9.18 -8.61 -11.13
CA THR A 196 -9.76 -9.19 -12.35
C THR A 196 -10.03 -10.69 -12.22
N SER A 197 -9.02 -11.44 -11.79
CA SER A 197 -9.09 -12.89 -11.58
C SER A 197 -7.95 -13.33 -10.65
N HIS A 198 -7.90 -14.61 -10.28
CA HIS A 198 -6.75 -15.18 -9.55
C HIS A 198 -5.52 -15.41 -10.43
N THR A 199 -5.61 -15.20 -11.75
CA THR A 199 -4.57 -15.58 -12.72
C THR A 199 -3.98 -14.39 -13.48
N ASP A 200 -4.69 -13.27 -13.53
CA ASP A 200 -4.22 -12.01 -14.11
C ASP A 200 -3.62 -11.11 -13.01
N ASN A 201 -2.89 -10.05 -13.35
CA ASN A 201 -2.23 -9.16 -12.38
C ASN A 201 -2.74 -7.73 -12.43
N ILE A 202 -4.04 -7.59 -12.67
CA ILE A 202 -4.71 -6.30 -12.77
C ILE A 202 -5.62 -6.14 -11.57
N TYR A 203 -5.37 -5.10 -10.80
CA TYR A 203 -6.19 -4.71 -9.66
C TYR A 203 -6.16 -3.20 -9.49
N GLY A 204 -7.03 -2.65 -8.65
CA GLY A 204 -7.12 -1.21 -8.47
C GLY A 204 -8.39 -0.79 -7.76
N VAL A 205 -8.87 0.41 -8.06
CA VAL A 205 -9.94 1.09 -7.33
C VAL A 205 -10.96 1.65 -8.31
N THR A 206 -12.24 1.56 -7.96
CA THR A 206 -13.34 2.26 -8.63
C THR A 206 -14.11 3.11 -7.63
N CYS A 207 -14.45 4.37 -7.95
CA CYS A 207 -15.25 5.27 -7.12
C CYS A 207 -16.11 6.18 -8.02
N GLY A 208 -17.41 5.89 -8.15
CA GLY A 208 -18.23 6.56 -9.18
C GLY A 208 -17.64 6.34 -10.57
N ASP A 209 -17.38 7.42 -11.30
CA ASP A 209 -16.71 7.40 -12.61
C ASP A 209 -15.17 7.38 -12.53
N PHE A 210 -14.59 7.42 -11.32
CA PHE A 210 -13.15 7.26 -11.11
C PHE A 210 -12.78 5.79 -11.18
N VAL A 211 -11.80 5.45 -12.02
CA VAL A 211 -11.23 4.11 -12.12
C VAL A 211 -9.72 4.24 -12.15
N PHE A 212 -9.04 3.59 -11.20
CA PHE A 212 -7.59 3.46 -11.14
C PHE A 212 -7.21 1.99 -11.24
N LYS A 213 -6.20 1.69 -12.05
CA LYS A 213 -5.71 0.32 -12.26
C LYS A 213 -4.21 0.27 -12.10
N VAL A 214 -3.74 -0.85 -11.60
CA VAL A 214 -2.33 -1.22 -11.50
C VAL A 214 -2.20 -2.58 -12.18
N GLU A 215 -1.35 -2.62 -13.20
CA GLU A 215 -0.90 -3.88 -13.81
C GLU A 215 0.52 -4.17 -13.30
N VAL A 216 0.76 -5.39 -12.82
CA VAL A 216 2.10 -5.82 -12.38
C VAL A 216 2.63 -6.85 -13.37
N LYS A 217 3.77 -6.58 -14.00
CA LYS A 217 4.46 -7.55 -14.87
C LYS A 217 5.76 -7.99 -14.23
N HIS A 218 5.97 -9.29 -14.17
CA HIS A 218 7.12 -9.87 -13.50
C HIS A 218 7.63 -11.10 -14.28
N ASP A 219 8.94 -11.22 -14.47
CA ASP A 219 9.54 -12.29 -15.28
C ASP A 219 9.24 -13.69 -14.71
N CYS A 220 9.07 -13.81 -13.40
CA CYS A 220 8.56 -15.02 -12.76
C CYS A 220 7.02 -15.07 -12.82
N SER A 221 6.47 -15.98 -13.63
CA SER A 221 5.03 -16.21 -13.79
C SER A 221 4.31 -16.60 -12.50
N LYS A 222 5.00 -17.28 -11.57
CA LYS A 222 4.44 -17.62 -10.26
C LYS A 222 4.25 -16.40 -9.36
N LEU A 223 5.19 -15.45 -9.37
CA LEU A 223 5.07 -14.19 -8.63
C LEU A 223 4.00 -13.27 -9.22
N THR A 224 3.89 -13.31 -10.55
CA THR A 224 2.78 -12.73 -11.30
C THR A 224 1.45 -13.20 -10.70
N GLN A 225 1.16 -14.50 -10.73
CA GLN A 225 -0.12 -15.06 -10.26
C GLN A 225 -0.42 -14.86 -8.75
N ASP A 226 0.62 -14.71 -7.93
CA ASP A 226 0.47 -14.69 -6.47
C ASP A 226 -0.12 -13.38 -5.92
N LEU A 227 0.15 -12.23 -6.54
CA LEU A 227 -0.35 -10.93 -6.05
C LEU A 227 -1.87 -10.83 -6.07
N ASN A 228 -2.51 -11.36 -7.10
CA ASN A 228 -3.98 -11.37 -7.17
C ASN A 228 -4.59 -12.42 -6.23
N ALA A 229 -3.89 -13.53 -5.97
CA ALA A 229 -4.29 -14.45 -4.91
C ALA A 229 -4.25 -13.74 -3.55
N ILE A 230 -3.20 -12.96 -3.27
CA ILE A 230 -3.09 -12.16 -2.04
C ILE A 230 -4.17 -11.08 -1.98
N ALA A 231 -4.42 -10.36 -3.08
CA ALA A 231 -5.49 -9.39 -3.18
C ALA A 231 -6.85 -10.04 -2.85
N ALA A 232 -7.12 -11.22 -3.41
CA ALA A 232 -8.38 -11.93 -3.18
C ALA A 232 -8.52 -12.50 -1.76
N LEU A 233 -7.42 -12.64 -1.01
CA LEU A 233 -7.48 -12.99 0.42
C LEU A 233 -7.84 -11.79 1.30
N SER A 234 -7.63 -10.55 0.83
CA SER A 234 -8.11 -9.35 1.51
C SER A 234 -9.63 -9.27 1.38
N ARG A 235 -10.31 -8.96 2.49
CA ARG A 235 -11.77 -8.84 2.54
C ARG A 235 -12.29 -7.62 1.77
N ASN A 236 -11.40 -6.69 1.43
CA ASN A 236 -11.73 -5.40 0.84
C ASN A 236 -11.59 -5.37 -0.68
N TYR A 237 -10.94 -6.37 -1.29
CA TYR A 237 -10.91 -6.53 -2.74
C TYR A 237 -12.06 -7.43 -3.21
N THR A 238 -12.75 -7.01 -4.26
CA THR A 238 -13.77 -7.83 -4.93
C THR A 238 -13.27 -8.31 -6.29
N LEU A 239 -13.46 -9.59 -6.58
CA LEU A 239 -13.23 -10.15 -7.90
C LEU A 239 -14.28 -9.61 -8.89
N SER A 240 -13.84 -9.13 -10.05
CA SER A 240 -14.69 -8.62 -11.13
C SER A 240 -14.01 -8.81 -12.47
N GLU A 241 -14.47 -9.78 -13.26
CA GLU A 241 -13.98 -9.99 -14.64
C GLU A 241 -14.25 -8.77 -15.53
N GLN A 242 -15.35 -8.05 -15.24
CA GLN A 242 -15.72 -6.84 -15.96
C GLN A 242 -14.73 -5.70 -15.73
N PHE A 243 -13.98 -5.72 -14.62
CA PHE A 243 -12.94 -4.73 -14.34
C PHE A 243 -11.85 -4.72 -15.41
N ASN A 244 -11.58 -5.85 -16.09
CA ASN A 244 -10.67 -5.85 -17.24
C ASN A 244 -11.32 -5.21 -18.47
N SER A 245 -12.61 -5.48 -18.67
CA SER A 245 -13.40 -5.02 -19.82
C SER A 245 -13.85 -3.55 -19.77
N GLU A 246 -13.75 -2.89 -18.61
CA GLU A 246 -13.78 -1.43 -18.48
C GLU A 246 -12.59 -0.86 -19.25
N LYS A 247 -12.75 -0.83 -20.58
CA LYS A 247 -11.72 -0.51 -21.55
C LYS A 247 -11.30 0.94 -21.41
N PHE A 248 -9.98 1.12 -21.55
CA PHE A 248 -9.34 2.26 -22.20
C PHE A 248 -10.19 2.80 -23.36
N SER A 249 -11.07 3.76 -23.12
CA SER A 249 -11.67 4.53 -24.21
C SER A 249 -10.60 5.50 -24.73
N SER A 250 -9.84 5.02 -25.71
CA SER A 250 -9.20 5.82 -26.78
C SER A 250 -8.79 7.25 -26.40
N PHE A 251 -7.60 7.42 -25.81
CA PHE A 251 -6.88 8.69 -25.92
C PHE A 251 -6.29 8.79 -27.34
N SER A 252 -7.14 9.11 -28.31
CA SER A 252 -6.69 9.64 -29.59
C SER A 252 -6.19 11.07 -29.38
N SER A 253 -4.88 11.23 -29.52
CA SER A 253 -4.20 12.44 -29.98
C SER A 253 -4.54 13.76 -29.27
N VAL A 254 -3.88 14.01 -28.14
CA VAL A 254 -3.02 15.21 -27.99
C VAL A 254 -1.82 14.78 -27.14
N THR A 255 -0.69 14.57 -27.81
CA THR A 255 0.69 14.62 -27.28
C THR A 255 0.88 14.58 -25.77
N LYS A 256 0.77 13.38 -25.20
CA LYS A 256 1.82 12.71 -24.41
C LYS A 256 1.46 11.23 -24.49
N SER A 257 2.36 10.41 -25.01
CA SER A 257 2.26 8.95 -24.85
C SER A 257 1.91 8.63 -23.40
N PRO A 258 1.16 7.55 -23.10
CA PRO A 258 1.10 7.05 -21.73
C PRO A 258 2.55 6.91 -21.29
N GLU A 259 3.01 7.78 -20.39
CA GLU A 259 4.29 7.58 -19.76
C GLU A 259 4.09 6.28 -19.01
N THR A 260 4.63 5.18 -19.56
CA THR A 260 5.13 4.10 -18.74
C THR A 260 6.17 4.74 -17.86
N THR A 261 5.74 5.39 -16.79
CA THR A 261 6.60 5.85 -15.74
C THR A 261 7.13 4.56 -15.17
N LYS A 262 8.32 4.16 -15.64
CA LYS A 262 9.18 3.27 -14.88
C LYS A 262 9.43 4.05 -13.60
N ILE A 263 8.57 3.83 -12.61
CA ILE A 263 8.83 4.30 -11.28
C ILE A 263 10.08 3.51 -10.89
N GLU A 264 11.23 4.19 -10.81
CA GLU A 264 12.32 3.70 -9.96
C GLU A 264 11.77 3.77 -8.55
N ILE A 265 11.19 2.66 -8.12
CA ILE A 265 10.49 2.56 -6.85
C ILE A 265 11.56 2.70 -5.77
N ALA A 266 11.35 3.65 -4.87
CA ALA A 266 12.21 3.85 -3.71
C ALA A 266 12.45 2.50 -3.03
N LYS A 267 13.71 2.21 -2.68
CA LYS A 267 14.02 1.07 -1.82
C LYS A 267 13.11 1.15 -0.60
N VAL A 268 12.50 0.03 -0.22
CA VAL A 268 11.79 -0.06 1.07
C VAL A 268 12.75 0.47 2.12
N SER A 269 12.37 1.57 2.77
CA SER A 269 13.22 2.22 3.75
C SER A 269 13.37 1.25 4.91
N GLU A 270 14.59 0.77 5.12
CA GLU A 270 14.91 0.13 6.39
C GLU A 270 14.66 1.17 7.47
N ILE A 271 13.81 0.85 8.44
CA ILE A 271 13.53 1.79 9.52
C ILE A 271 14.73 1.78 10.47
N SER A 272 15.72 2.64 10.21
CA SER A 272 16.74 2.98 11.21
C SER A 272 16.10 3.94 12.22
N ILE A 273 15.57 3.41 13.31
CA ILE A 273 15.08 4.24 14.41
C ILE A 273 16.32 4.69 15.20
N ASP A 274 16.73 5.95 15.05
CA ASP A 274 17.64 6.58 16.00
C ASP A 274 17.00 6.55 17.40
N ASP A 275 17.72 6.02 18.37
CA ASP A 275 17.26 5.87 19.77
C ASP A 275 16.96 7.22 20.47
N GLY A 276 17.20 8.35 19.81
CA GLY A 276 17.11 9.69 20.37
C GLY A 276 15.78 10.44 20.21
N ILE A 277 14.81 9.95 19.44
CA ILE A 277 13.56 10.70 19.20
C ILE A 277 12.39 10.16 20.04
N VAL A 278 12.00 10.95 21.04
CA VAL A 278 10.76 10.78 21.81
C VAL A 278 9.60 11.19 20.92
N SER A 279 8.79 10.24 20.47
CA SER A 279 7.55 10.50 19.75
C SER A 279 6.40 10.74 20.74
N ILE A 280 5.78 11.93 20.69
CA ILE A 280 4.52 12.21 21.39
C ILE A 280 3.37 11.75 20.48
N ALA A 281 2.60 10.75 20.90
CA ALA A 281 1.36 10.37 20.25
C ALA A 281 0.24 11.28 20.76
N VAL A 282 -0.34 12.10 19.89
CA VAL A 282 -1.55 12.88 20.19
C VAL A 282 -2.72 12.16 19.55
N ASN A 283 -3.61 11.59 20.37
CA ASN A 283 -4.84 10.97 19.90
C ASN A 283 -5.66 11.98 19.10
N GLY A 284 -5.97 11.65 17.84
CA GLY A 284 -6.58 12.51 16.83
C GLY A 284 -7.96 13.05 17.16
N ARG A 285 -8.06 13.96 18.11
CA ARG A 285 -9.12 14.98 18.13
C ARG A 285 -8.50 16.26 17.57
N ALA A 286 -9.11 16.77 16.50
CA ALA A 286 -8.67 17.92 15.76
C ALA A 286 -8.12 19.04 16.66
N PHE A 287 -6.91 19.50 16.37
CA PHE A 287 -6.43 20.82 16.79
C PHE A 287 -6.09 21.58 15.51
N GLU A 288 -6.90 22.61 15.21
CA GLU A 288 -6.41 23.75 14.45
C GLU A 288 -5.32 24.41 15.30
N PHE A 289 -4.05 24.23 14.94
CA PHE A 289 -3.01 25.11 15.44
C PHE A 289 -3.18 26.44 14.72
N GLY A 290 -3.72 27.42 15.44
CA GLY A 290 -3.60 28.83 15.09
C GLY A 290 -2.12 29.19 14.91
N SER A 291 -1.87 30.03 13.91
CA SER A 291 -0.59 30.62 13.52
C SER A 291 0.36 30.93 14.68
N PHE A 292 1.64 30.54 14.54
CA PHE A 292 2.76 31.20 15.19
C PHE A 292 3.31 32.30 14.28
#